data_AF-G4YV63-F1
#
_entry.id   AF-G4YV63-F1
#
_cell.length_a   1.000
_cell.length_b   1.000
_cell.length_c   1.000
_cell.angle_alpha   90.00
_cell.angle_beta   90.00
_cell.angle_gamma   90.00
#
_symmetry.space_group_name_H-M   'P 1'
#
loop_
_entity.id
_entity.type
_entity.pdbx_description
1 polymer ?
#
loop_
_entity_poly.entity_id
_entity_poly.type
_entity_poly.pdbx_seq_one_letter_code
_entity_poly.pdbx_strand_id
1 'polypeptide(L)'
;MASGGRTRKFRPHWALLYALAVAERDPESGQPTKAVCLMCRVFTRDETEGARRRKPRTKVQCFSPPWRPDNMRRHLEQQHALRWAEYKELSDEDKRAYFPPNVAISTRPR
;
A
#
# COMPACT_ATOMS: atom_id res chain seq x y z
N MET A 1 -6.13 -31.92 13.85
CA MET A 1 -5.55 -30.56 13.90
C MET A 1 -5.69 -29.91 12.54
N ALA A 2 -6.53 -28.89 12.40
CA ALA A 2 -6.49 -27.99 11.25
C ALA A 2 -6.91 -26.62 11.78
N SER A 3 -5.94 -25.87 12.26
CA SER A 3 -6.11 -24.46 12.62
C SER A 3 -6.54 -23.74 11.34
N GLY A 4 -7.86 -23.59 11.16
CA GLY A 4 -8.48 -22.83 10.08
C GLY A 4 -8.05 -21.38 10.18
N GLY A 5 -6.85 -21.10 9.68
CA GLY A 5 -6.30 -19.76 9.62
C GLY A 5 -7.20 -18.96 8.71
N ARG A 6 -8.12 -18.18 9.29
CA ARG A 6 -9.06 -17.30 8.60
C ARG A 6 -8.31 -16.54 7.50
N THR A 7 -8.43 -17.01 6.25
CA THR A 7 -7.86 -16.36 5.08
C THR A 7 -8.63 -15.06 4.89
N ARG A 8 -8.15 -13.99 5.53
CA ARG A 8 -8.77 -12.67 5.42
C ARG A 8 -8.70 -12.26 3.96
N LYS A 9 -9.85 -12.04 3.33
CA LYS A 9 -9.93 -11.45 2.00
C LYS A 9 -9.48 -9.99 2.07
N PHE A 10 -8.83 -9.51 1.02
CA PHE A 10 -8.49 -8.09 0.91
C PHE A 10 -9.78 -7.28 0.85
N ARG A 11 -9.89 -6.26 1.70
CA ARG A 11 -11.03 -5.34 1.67
C ARG A 11 -10.62 -4.09 0.88
N PRO A 12 -11.42 -3.61 -0.08
CA PRO A 12 -11.06 -2.43 -0.88
C PRO A 12 -10.81 -1.19 -0.02
N HIS A 13 -11.50 -1.03 1.12
CA HIS A 13 -11.22 0.09 2.03
C HIS A 13 -9.81 0.05 2.62
N TRP A 14 -9.15 -1.12 2.72
CA TRP A 14 -7.75 -1.21 3.18
C TRP A 14 -6.78 -0.54 2.23
N ALA A 15 -7.13 -0.46 0.94
CA ALA A 15 -6.33 0.23 -0.04
C ALA A 15 -6.22 1.73 0.29
N LEU A 16 -7.34 2.36 0.66
CA LEU A 16 -7.36 3.76 1.09
C LEU A 16 -6.83 3.90 2.52
N LEU A 17 -7.24 3.03 3.43
CA LEU A 17 -6.85 3.11 4.84
C LEU A 17 -5.34 2.98 5.03
N TYR A 18 -4.68 2.09 4.29
CA TYR A 18 -3.25 1.79 4.42
C TYR A 18 -2.42 2.26 3.21
N ALA A 19 -2.96 3.17 2.39
CA ALA A 19 -2.26 3.68 1.20
C ALA A 19 -1.65 2.55 0.33
N LEU A 20 -2.46 1.54 -0.03
CA LEU A 20 -2.05 0.39 -0.84
C LEU A 20 -2.77 0.42 -2.18
N ALA A 21 -2.10 0.00 -3.25
CA ALA A 21 -2.72 -0.28 -4.54
C ALA A 21 -2.65 -1.77 -4.87
N VAL A 22 -3.73 -2.31 -5.43
CA VAL A 22 -3.73 -3.66 -5.98
C VAL A 22 -2.87 -3.66 -7.25
N ALA A 23 -1.78 -4.41 -7.24
CA ALA A 23 -0.87 -4.57 -8.37
C ALA A 23 -1.29 -5.74 -9.26
N GLU A 24 -1.74 -6.84 -8.66
CA GLU A 24 -2.14 -8.05 -9.38
C GLU A 24 -3.48 -8.55 -8.82
N ARG A 25 -4.34 -9.02 -9.74
CA ARG A 25 -5.62 -9.64 -9.44
C ARG A 25 -5.65 -11.01 -10.10
N ASP A 26 -6.29 -11.93 -9.41
CA ASP A 26 -6.61 -13.25 -9.92
C ASP A 26 -7.53 -13.13 -11.13
N PRO A 27 -7.19 -13.71 -12.29
CA PRO A 27 -7.99 -13.58 -13.51
C PRO A 27 -9.33 -14.33 -13.42
N GLU A 28 -9.42 -15.37 -12.60
CA GLU A 28 -10.60 -16.22 -12.50
C GLU A 28 -11.63 -15.67 -11.51
N SER A 29 -11.17 -15.22 -10.34
CA SER A 29 -12.03 -14.72 -9.26
C SER A 29 -12.07 -13.19 -9.14
N GLY A 30 -11.20 -12.47 -9.85
CA GLY A 30 -11.07 -11.02 -9.77
C GLY A 30 -10.50 -10.50 -8.43
N GLN A 31 -10.12 -11.41 -7.53
CA GLN A 31 -9.62 -11.07 -6.20
C GLN A 31 -8.19 -10.55 -6.29
N PRO A 32 -7.82 -9.52 -5.52
CA PRO A 32 -6.44 -9.08 -5.45
C PRO A 32 -5.56 -10.21 -4.91
N THR A 33 -4.46 -10.48 -5.61
CA THR A 33 -3.41 -11.45 -5.23
C THR A 33 -2.16 -10.74 -4.73
N LYS A 34 -1.98 -9.47 -5.14
CA LYS A 34 -0.85 -8.65 -4.71
C LYS A 34 -1.24 -7.20 -4.61
N ALA A 35 -0.84 -6.57 -3.51
CA ALA A 35 -0.95 -5.14 -3.29
C ALA A 35 0.44 -4.56 -3.06
N VAL A 36 0.63 -3.29 -3.40
CA VAL A 36 1.89 -2.57 -3.23
C VAL A 36 1.64 -1.31 -2.42
N CYS A 37 2.62 -0.92 -1.61
CA CYS A 37 2.59 0.36 -0.91
C CYS A 37 2.65 1.51 -1.93
N LEU A 38 1.65 2.39 -1.89
CA LEU A 38 1.60 3.58 -2.74
C LEU A 38 2.68 4.58 -2.34
N MET A 39 2.92 4.71 -1.04
CA MET A 39 3.95 5.63 -0.56
C MET A 39 5.34 5.22 -1.06
N CYS A 40 5.67 3.93 -1.06
CA CYS A 40 6.90 3.42 -1.68
C CYS A 40 6.99 3.70 -3.19
N ARG A 41 5.84 3.71 -3.89
CA ARG A 41 5.78 3.85 -5.35
C ARG A 41 5.80 5.32 -5.80
N VAL A 42 5.21 6.21 -5.01
CA VAL A 42 5.13 7.66 -5.29
C VAL A 42 6.32 8.39 -4.68
N PHE A 43 6.60 8.14 -3.40
CA PHE A 43 7.72 8.73 -2.68
C PHE A 43 8.91 7.77 -2.75
N THR A 44 9.52 7.65 -3.94
CA THR A 44 10.80 6.94 -4.11
C THR A 44 11.99 7.74 -3.59
N ARG A 45 11.76 8.95 -3.08
CA ARG A 45 12.79 9.93 -2.75
C ARG A 45 12.32 10.78 -1.58
N ASP A 46 13.30 11.17 -0.77
CA ASP A 46 13.28 12.28 0.20
C ASP A 46 13.20 11.93 1.69
N GLU A 47 14.10 11.09 2.24
CA GLU A 47 14.44 11.17 3.68
C GLU A 47 15.87 10.65 3.94
N THR A 48 16.79 10.88 3.00
CA THR A 48 18.22 10.74 3.30
C THR A 48 18.97 11.85 2.57
N GLU A 49 18.75 13.06 3.05
CA GLU A 49 19.68 14.17 2.86
C GLU A 49 21.09 13.67 3.24
N GLY A 50 21.98 13.48 2.26
CA GLY A 50 23.42 13.34 2.49
C GLY A 50 24.15 12.11 1.97
N ALA A 51 23.49 11.04 1.50
CA ALA A 51 24.21 9.81 1.12
C ALA A 51 24.30 9.60 -0.41
N ARG A 52 25.44 10.02 -0.98
CA ARG A 52 26.05 9.60 -2.26
C ARG A 52 25.21 8.71 -3.20
N ARG A 53 24.76 9.32 -4.30
CA ARG A 53 24.51 8.77 -5.65
C ARG A 53 24.76 7.25 -5.79
N ARG A 54 23.81 6.41 -5.38
CA ARG A 54 23.74 4.98 -5.74
C ARG A 54 22.31 4.64 -6.14
N LYS A 55 22.19 3.88 -7.23
CA LYS A 55 20.97 3.48 -7.97
C LYS A 55 19.70 3.44 -7.08
N PRO A 56 18.60 4.11 -7.48
CA PRO A 56 17.35 4.08 -6.71
C PRO A 56 16.76 2.68 -6.81
N ARG A 57 16.97 1.88 -5.77
CA ARG A 57 16.29 0.60 -5.60
C ARG A 57 15.52 0.63 -4.28
N THR A 58 14.69 1.67 -4.11
CA THR A 58 13.60 1.62 -3.13
C THR A 58 12.67 0.49 -3.58
N LYS A 59 12.89 -0.69 -3.01
CA LYS A 59 12.10 -1.89 -3.33
C LYS A 59 10.67 -1.61 -2.86
N VAL A 60 9.77 -1.36 -3.80
CA VAL A 60 8.34 -1.17 -3.49
C VAL A 60 7.87 -2.38 -2.69
N GLN A 61 7.41 -2.14 -1.47
CA GLN A 61 6.92 -3.21 -0.62
C GLN A 61 5.62 -3.76 -1.22
N CYS A 62 5.65 -5.06 -1.55
CA CYS A 62 4.47 -5.80 -1.96
C CYS A 62 3.94 -6.65 -0.80
N PHE A 63 2.62 -6.76 -0.73
CA PHE A 63 1.86 -7.55 0.21
C PHE A 63 1.04 -8.57 -0.57
N SER A 64 1.01 -9.79 -0.08
CA SER A 64 0.31 -10.92 -0.69
C SER A 64 -0.55 -11.60 0.38
N PRO A 65 -1.52 -12.44 -0.01
CA PRO A 65 -2.24 -13.26 0.96
C PRO A 65 -1.28 -14.18 1.73
N PRO A 66 -1.50 -14.41 3.03
CA PRO A 66 -2.66 -13.98 3.80
C PRO A 66 -2.61 -12.48 4.15
N TRP A 67 -3.70 -11.77 3.89
CA TRP A 67 -3.75 -10.31 4.07
C TRP A 67 -3.71 -9.95 5.56
N ARG A 68 -2.64 -9.26 5.99
CA ARG A 68 -2.38 -8.86 7.38
C ARG A 68 -2.32 -7.33 7.49
N PRO A 69 -3.36 -6.67 8.03
CA PRO A 69 -3.35 -5.22 8.20
C PRO A 69 -2.23 -4.75 9.14
N ASP A 70 -1.85 -5.58 10.12
CA ASP A 70 -0.77 -5.29 11.06
C ASP A 70 0.58 -5.08 10.35
N ASN A 71 0.89 -5.92 9.35
CA ASN A 71 2.11 -5.78 8.55
C ASN A 71 2.07 -4.54 7.65
N MET A 72 0.89 -4.22 7.10
CA MET A 72 0.71 -3.03 6.25
C MET A 72 0.92 -1.76 7.08
N ARG A 73 0.27 -1.67 8.24
CA ARG A 73 0.41 -0.54 9.15
C ARG A 73 1.84 -0.39 9.65
N ARG A 74 2.44 -1.47 10.16
CA ARG A 74 3.83 -1.45 10.65
C ARG A 74 4.80 -0.95 9.58
N HIS A 75 4.61 -1.37 8.32
CA HIS A 75 5.44 -0.89 7.22
C HIS A 75 5.30 0.62 7.01
N LEU A 76 4.09 1.16 7.01
CA LEU A 76 3.85 2.61 6.86
C LEU A 76 4.45 3.40 8.03
N GLU A 77 4.27 2.90 9.25
CA GLU A 77 4.82 3.53 10.46
C GLU A 77 6.35 3.50 10.48
N GLN A 78 6.98 2.45 9.96
CA GLN A 78 8.44 2.30 9.99
C GLN A 78 9.14 2.96 8.79
N GLN A 79 8.54 2.91 7.59
CA GLN A 79 9.18 3.38 6.35
C GLN A 79 8.65 4.72 5.86
N HIS A 80 7.45 5.11 6.33
CA HIS A 80 6.77 6.32 5.90
C HIS A 80 6.22 7.10 7.09
N ALA A 81 6.89 7.08 8.25
CA ALA A 81 6.37 7.63 9.51
C ALA A 81 5.77 9.04 9.36
N LEU A 82 6.50 9.97 8.72
CA LEU A 82 6.06 11.34 8.48
C LEU A 82 4.81 11.40 7.60
N ARG A 83 4.88 10.84 6.39
CA ARG A 83 3.78 10.87 5.42
C ARG A 83 2.57 10.09 5.90
N TRP A 84 2.80 9.03 6.66
CA TRP A 84 1.75 8.24 7.29
C TRP A 84 1.05 9.01 8.38
N ALA A 85 1.76 9.83 9.16
CA ALA A 85 1.14 10.73 10.12
C ALA A 85 0.21 11.72 9.40
N GLU A 86 0.71 12.41 8.37
CA GLU A 86 -0.10 13.34 7.55
C GLU A 86 -1.29 12.64 6.91
N TYR A 87 -1.05 11.50 6.25
CA TYR A 87 -2.07 10.76 5.53
C TYR A 87 -3.18 10.23 6.43
N LYS A 88 -2.90 9.94 7.72
CA LYS A 88 -3.96 9.52 8.66
C LYS A 88 -4.96 10.64 8.93
N GLU A 89 -4.52 11.88 8.95
CA GLU A 89 -5.35 13.06 9.26
C GLU A 89 -6.19 13.52 8.05
N LEU A 90 -5.80 13.09 6.84
CA LEU A 90 -6.55 13.39 5.62
C LEU A 90 -7.93 12.72 5.58
N SER A 91 -8.90 13.39 4.98
CA SER A 91 -10.21 12.82 4.67
C SER A 91 -10.10 11.77 3.55
N ASP A 92 -11.11 10.91 3.40
CA ASP A 92 -11.08 9.87 2.35
C ASP A 92 -10.97 10.45 0.93
N GLU A 93 -11.51 11.65 0.71
CA GLU A 93 -11.40 12.40 -0.54
C GLU A 93 -9.96 12.90 -0.76
N ASP A 94 -9.35 13.54 0.25
CA ASP A 94 -7.97 14.00 0.21
C ASP A 94 -6.99 12.83 0.04
N LYS A 95 -7.22 11.71 0.73
CA LYS A 95 -6.44 10.47 0.57
C LYS A 95 -6.47 9.94 -0.86
N ARG A 96 -7.58 10.14 -1.57
CA ARG A 96 -7.74 9.78 -2.99
C ARG A 96 -6.92 10.71 -3.90
N ALA A 97 -6.87 11.99 -3.57
CA ALA A 97 -6.11 13.02 -4.29
C ALA A 97 -4.62 13.04 -3.93
N TYR A 98 -4.24 12.47 -2.77
CA TYR A 98 -2.87 12.46 -2.25
C TYR A 98 -1.89 11.70 -3.15
N PHE A 99 -2.36 10.68 -3.86
CA PHE A 99 -1.56 9.93 -4.82
C PHE A 99 -2.00 10.25 -6.25
N PRO A 100 -1.05 10.42 -7.20
CA PRO A 100 -1.40 10.73 -8.57
C PRO A 100 -2.20 9.57 -9.23
N PRO A 101 -3.10 9.88 -10.17
CA PRO A 101 -4.09 8.94 -10.71
C PRO A 101 -3.46 7.75 -11.46
N ASN A 102 -2.23 7.90 -11.96
CA ASN A 102 -1.47 6.83 -12.61
C ASN A 102 -0.91 5.78 -11.63
N VAL A 103 -0.96 6.08 -10.33
CA VAL A 103 -0.55 5.18 -9.25
C VAL A 103 -1.76 4.77 -8.41
N ALA A 104 -2.84 5.56 -8.49
CA ALA A 104 -4.01 5.47 -7.65
C ALA A 104 -4.64 4.08 -7.62
N ILE A 105 -5.15 3.81 -6.43
CA ILE A 105 -5.94 2.66 -6.02
C ILE A 105 -6.95 2.35 -7.13
N SER A 106 -6.88 1.16 -7.71
CA SER A 106 -7.86 0.66 -8.67
C SER A 106 -9.20 0.43 -7.97
N THR A 107 -9.84 1.50 -7.50
CA THR A 107 -11.26 1.58 -7.22
C THR A 107 -11.93 1.92 -8.54
N ARG A 108 -11.97 0.98 -9.47
CA ARG A 108 -13.00 1.06 -10.49
C ARG A 108 -14.28 0.61 -9.81
N PRO A 109 -15.26 1.49 -9.56
CA PRO A 109 -16.63 1.00 -9.55
C PRO A 109 -16.91 0.57 -11.00
N ARG A 110 -17.37 -0.66 -11.18
CA ARG A 110 -17.97 -1.08 -12.45
C ARG A 110 -19.44 -0.72 -12.39
#